data_AF-A0A7S3CR88-F1
#
_entry.id   AF-A0A7S3CR88-F1
#
_cell.length_a   1.000
_cell.length_b   1.000
_cell.length_c   1.000
_cell.angle_alpha   90.00
_cell.angle_beta   90.00
_cell.angle_gamma   90.00
#
_symmetry.space_group_name_H-M   'P 1'
#
loop_
_entity.id
_entity.type
_entity.pdbx_description
1 polymer ?
#
loop_
_entity_poly.entity_id
_entity_poly.type
_entity_poly.pdbx_seq_one_letter_code
_entity_poly.pdbx_strand_id
1 'polypeptide(L)'
;YSFSDDLQFLVLVDSVRDESQKNKKIEIASLKIYETSPLQYQSVVGLAPHLPAQVAFVAARRFLQLDGSKANVWELQKVTIEGKEKQRWQIISQVQTLFQISRMSFSDNLIALLSKDSSRGESCVSLVDRQSLQFRHRVGIDAPVSKLVFDHNSRHFAALTDEGRVQVFKLRKETGYQAHWALDLKGVRAVERNEAVSNQFFVLANKEERSQGSEVRLYQFSRPLNLVMIWRPLFEVRQIRFVTLTGEGSRQRKVQFLLMVNKNKQTQKIYCGIKRPE
;
A
#
# COMPACT_ATOMS: atom_id res chain seq x y z
N TYR A 1 -8.82 -16.81 2.32
CA TYR A 1 -8.52 -15.48 1.77
C TYR A 1 -8.17 -14.55 2.92
N SER A 2 -6.90 -14.22 3.13
CA SER A 2 -6.48 -13.24 4.13
C SER A 2 -6.61 -11.84 3.53
N PHE A 3 -7.57 -11.06 4.01
CA PHE A 3 -7.66 -9.64 3.70
C PHE A 3 -6.41 -8.95 4.27
N SER A 4 -5.77 -8.06 3.48
CA SER A 4 -4.71 -7.22 4.02
C SER A 4 -5.33 -6.12 4.88
N ASP A 5 -4.93 -6.05 6.15
CA ASP A 5 -5.52 -5.26 7.24
C ASP A 5 -5.43 -3.72 7.12
N ASP A 6 -5.15 -3.16 5.95
CA ASP A 6 -5.07 -1.71 5.72
C ASP A 6 -6.20 -1.26 4.78
N LEU A 7 -7.46 -1.18 5.25
CA LEU A 7 -8.58 -0.51 4.54
C LEU A 7 -9.85 -0.51 5.43
N GLN A 8 -10.46 0.65 5.67
CA GLN A 8 -11.70 0.77 6.45
C GLN A 8 -12.68 1.75 5.78
N PHE A 9 -13.51 1.29 4.81
CA PHE A 9 -14.97 1.46 4.81
C PHE A 9 -15.62 0.38 3.91
N LEU A 10 -16.95 0.26 3.94
CA LEU A 10 -17.79 -0.58 3.09
C LEU A 10 -18.58 0.31 2.12
N VAL A 11 -18.39 0.17 0.81
CA VAL A 11 -19.20 0.85 -0.21
C VAL A 11 -20.02 -0.22 -0.92
N LEU A 12 -21.35 -0.07 -0.87
CA LEU A 12 -22.30 -0.93 -1.56
C LEU A 12 -22.72 -0.24 -2.86
N VAL A 13 -22.43 -0.87 -4.00
CA VAL A 13 -22.98 -0.44 -5.30
C VAL A 13 -24.35 -1.08 -5.45
N ASP A 14 -25.40 -0.26 -5.37
CA ASP A 14 -26.81 -0.73 -5.35
C ASP A 14 -27.25 -1.33 -6.71
N SER A 15 -26.64 -0.91 -7.83
CA SER A 15 -26.85 -1.54 -9.14
C SER A 15 -25.83 -1.08 -10.20
N VAL A 16 -25.43 -2.01 -11.07
CA VAL A 16 -24.74 -1.75 -12.33
C VAL A 16 -25.74 -2.02 -13.44
N ARG A 17 -26.07 -1.03 -14.26
CA ARG A 17 -26.87 -1.26 -15.47
C ARG A 17 -25.91 -1.50 -16.63
N ASP A 18 -25.97 -2.71 -17.19
CA ASP A 18 -25.28 -3.07 -18.42
C ASP A 18 -26.28 -2.91 -19.58
N GLU A 19 -26.15 -1.83 -20.33
CA GLU A 19 -26.86 -1.68 -21.61
C GLU A 19 -25.92 -2.13 -22.74
N SER A 20 -25.87 -3.44 -22.99
CA SER A 20 -25.28 -4.00 -24.22
C SER A 20 -26.10 -3.53 -25.44
N GLN A 21 -25.62 -3.25 -26.64
CA GLN A 21 -24.37 -3.55 -27.34
C GLN A 21 -24.05 -2.38 -28.29
N LYS A 22 -22.85 -1.81 -28.20
CA LYS A 22 -22.02 -1.20 -29.29
C LYS A 22 -20.98 -0.21 -28.79
N ASN A 23 -21.06 0.24 -27.54
CA ASN A 23 -20.01 1.01 -26.87
C ASN A 23 -19.95 0.58 -25.40
N LYS A 24 -18.81 0.08 -24.92
CA LYS A 24 -18.63 -0.32 -23.52
C LYS A 24 -18.79 0.91 -22.60
N LYS A 25 -20.01 1.22 -22.20
CA LYS A 25 -20.36 2.20 -21.16
C LYS A 25 -20.87 1.41 -19.96
N ILE A 26 -20.09 1.41 -18.89
CA ILE A 26 -20.53 0.93 -17.58
C ILE A 26 -21.13 2.13 -16.86
N GLU A 27 -22.43 2.10 -16.56
CA GLU A 27 -23.10 3.16 -15.81
C GLU A 27 -23.22 2.77 -14.33
N ILE A 28 -22.52 3.51 -13.47
CA ILE A 28 -22.65 3.39 -12.01
C ILE A 28 -23.82 4.28 -11.59
N ALA A 29 -24.99 3.67 -11.38
CA ALA A 29 -26.25 4.40 -11.18
C ALA A 29 -26.34 5.12 -9.82
N SER A 30 -25.71 4.56 -8.78
CA SER A 30 -25.57 5.23 -7.48
C SER A 30 -24.43 4.63 -6.68
N LEU A 31 -23.71 5.49 -5.94
CA LEU A 31 -22.66 5.10 -5.02
C LEU A 31 -23.08 5.61 -3.63
N LYS A 32 -23.42 4.71 -2.71
CA LYS A 32 -23.70 5.07 -1.30
C LYS A 32 -22.40 4.98 -0.51
N ILE A 33 -21.91 6.13 -0.05
CA ILE A 33 -20.75 6.24 0.84
C ILE A 33 -21.29 6.33 2.26
N TYR A 34 -20.98 5.34 3.11
CA TYR A 34 -21.29 5.41 4.53
C TYR A 34 -20.16 6.16 5.25
N GLU A 35 -20.43 7.38 5.71
CA GLU A 35 -19.50 8.17 6.53
C GLU A 35 -19.40 7.57 7.94
N THR A 36 -18.18 7.24 8.37
CA THR A 36 -17.89 7.10 9.80
C THR A 36 -16.89 8.17 10.21
N SER A 37 -17.41 9.30 10.73
CA SER A 37 -16.67 10.37 11.45
C SER A 37 -15.69 11.23 10.62
N PRO A 38 -15.38 12.49 11.01
CA PRO A 38 -14.70 13.48 10.17
C PRO A 38 -13.17 13.34 10.21
N LEU A 39 -12.66 12.13 9.95
CA LEU A 39 -11.23 11.83 9.84
C LEU A 39 -10.84 11.58 8.38
N GLN A 40 -9.70 12.15 7.99
CA GLN A 40 -9.23 12.32 6.63
C GLN A 40 -9.31 11.06 5.74
N TYR A 41 -9.94 11.25 4.58
CA TYR A 41 -10.27 10.32 3.51
C TYR A 41 -9.15 9.35 3.08
N GLN A 42 -9.38 8.03 3.22
CA GLN A 42 -8.56 6.98 2.58
C GLN A 42 -9.39 5.72 2.20
N SER A 43 -9.74 5.61 0.91
CA SER A 43 -10.08 4.44 0.03
C SER A 43 -11.04 3.29 0.45
N VAL A 44 -11.83 2.78 -0.52
CA VAL A 44 -12.76 1.61 -0.44
C VAL A 44 -12.94 0.89 -1.80
N VAL A 45 -13.24 -0.42 -1.74
CA VAL A 45 -13.43 -1.46 -2.76
C VAL A 45 -14.83 -1.47 -3.44
N GLY A 46 -14.87 -1.86 -4.72
CA GLY A 46 -15.93 -2.69 -5.33
C GLY A 46 -16.46 -2.22 -6.70
N LEU A 47 -16.13 -2.92 -7.80
CA LEU A 47 -16.92 -3.04 -9.04
C LEU A 47 -16.41 -4.18 -9.96
N ALA A 48 -17.03 -5.37 -9.89
CA ALA A 48 -17.30 -6.37 -10.95
C ALA A 48 -17.52 -7.78 -10.34
N PRO A 49 -18.52 -8.57 -10.80
CA PRO A 49 -18.91 -9.84 -10.20
C PRO A 49 -17.98 -11.04 -10.47
N HIS A 50 -16.89 -10.88 -11.24
CA HIS A 50 -16.05 -12.01 -11.67
C HIS A 50 -14.59 -11.96 -11.20
N LEU A 51 -14.15 -10.83 -10.63
CA LEU A 51 -12.90 -10.68 -9.89
C LEU A 51 -13.14 -9.56 -8.87
N PRO A 52 -12.67 -9.65 -7.61
CA PRO A 52 -12.75 -8.53 -6.68
C PRO A 52 -11.86 -7.40 -7.21
N ALA A 53 -12.45 -6.50 -8.02
CA ALA A 53 -11.78 -5.29 -8.48
C ALA A 53 -11.40 -4.46 -7.25
N GLN A 54 -10.10 -4.33 -7.00
CA GLN A 54 -9.60 -3.45 -5.96
C GLN A 54 -9.84 -2.01 -6.43
N VAL A 55 -10.50 -1.21 -5.60
CA VAL A 55 -10.77 0.21 -5.87
C VAL A 55 -10.09 1.03 -4.77
N ALA A 56 -9.47 2.14 -5.16
CA ALA A 56 -8.84 3.09 -4.27
C ALA A 56 -9.33 4.51 -4.55
N PHE A 57 -9.98 5.14 -3.58
CA PHE A 57 -10.31 6.56 -3.66
C PHE A 57 -9.07 7.39 -3.39
N VAL A 58 -8.81 8.33 -4.28
CA VAL A 58 -7.61 9.15 -4.22
C VAL A 58 -7.92 10.61 -3.90
N ALA A 59 -9.09 11.09 -4.32
CA ALA A 59 -9.66 12.37 -3.94
C ALA A 59 -11.19 12.31 -3.96
N ALA A 60 -11.87 13.29 -3.35
CA ALA A 60 -13.34 13.32 -3.24
C ALA A 60 -14.10 13.16 -4.58
N ARG A 61 -13.45 13.45 -5.72
CA ARG A 61 -14.03 13.31 -7.07
C ARG A 61 -13.26 12.36 -7.98
N ARG A 62 -12.28 11.63 -7.46
CA ARG A 62 -11.45 10.71 -8.27
C ARG A 62 -11.16 9.41 -7.54
N PHE A 63 -11.28 8.29 -8.25
CA PHE A 63 -10.86 6.99 -7.76
C PHE A 63 -10.14 6.19 -8.83
N LEU A 64 -9.40 5.18 -8.40
CA LEU A 64 -8.65 4.25 -9.24
C LEU A 64 -9.25 2.86 -9.08
N GLN A 65 -9.61 2.21 -10.18
CA GLN A 65 -10.16 0.86 -10.22
C GLN A 65 -9.15 -0.06 -10.91
N LEU A 66 -8.85 -1.21 -10.30
CA LEU A 66 -8.03 -2.24 -10.92
C LEU A 66 -8.89 -3.22 -11.74
N ASP A 67 -8.47 -3.46 -12.98
CA ASP A 67 -9.08 -4.38 -13.94
C ASP A 67 -7.98 -5.19 -14.63
N GLY A 68 -7.64 -6.35 -14.06
CA GLY A 68 -6.56 -7.19 -14.57
C GLY A 68 -5.21 -6.47 -14.56
N SER A 69 -4.67 -6.17 -15.75
CA SER A 69 -3.42 -5.42 -15.95
C SER A 69 -3.64 -3.91 -16.15
N LYS A 70 -4.85 -3.41 -15.90
CA LYS A 70 -5.23 -2.00 -16.07
C LYS A 70 -5.62 -1.38 -14.74
N ALA A 71 -5.23 -0.13 -14.56
CA ALA A 71 -5.74 0.74 -13.52
C ALA A 71 -6.49 1.90 -14.19
N ASN A 72 -7.82 1.90 -14.06
CA ASN A 72 -8.70 2.92 -14.61
C ASN A 72 -8.86 4.06 -13.61
N VAL A 73 -8.63 5.29 -14.06
CA VAL A 73 -8.86 6.49 -13.26
C VAL A 73 -10.23 7.04 -13.61
N TRP A 74 -11.11 7.05 -12.63
CA TRP A 74 -12.46 7.58 -12.73
C TRP A 74 -12.54 8.96 -12.11
N GLU A 75 -13.26 9.87 -12.76
CA GLU A 75 -13.56 11.20 -12.25
C GLU A 75 -15.06 11.50 -12.34
N LEU A 76 -15.60 12.15 -11.31
CA LEU A 76 -16.98 12.63 -11.31
C LEU A 76 -17.05 13.94 -12.10
N GLN A 77 -17.65 13.88 -13.28
CA GLN A 77 -17.81 15.03 -14.17
C GLN A 77 -19.25 15.52 -14.18
N LYS A 78 -19.41 16.84 -14.38
CA LYS A 78 -20.69 17.41 -14.76
C LYS A 78 -20.87 17.23 -16.26
N VAL A 79 -22.00 16.68 -16.66
CA VAL A 79 -22.37 16.46 -18.06
C VAL A 79 -23.77 16.97 -18.31
N THR A 80 -23.95 17.66 -19.43
CA THR A 80 -25.27 18.13 -19.86
C THR A 80 -25.93 17.06 -20.70
N ILE A 81 -27.10 16.60 -20.26
CA ILE A 81 -27.91 15.58 -20.96
C ILE A 81 -29.30 16.18 -21.12
N GLU A 82 -29.74 16.33 -22.37
CA GLU A 82 -31.06 16.91 -22.70
C GLU A 82 -31.28 18.29 -22.06
N GLY A 83 -30.23 19.13 -22.06
CA GLY A 83 -30.28 20.47 -21.47
C GLY A 83 -30.27 20.53 -19.94
N LYS A 84 -30.18 19.39 -19.24
CA LYS A 84 -30.06 19.32 -17.78
C LYS A 84 -28.65 18.92 -17.34
N GLU A 85 -28.09 19.63 -16.37
CA GLU A 85 -26.84 19.22 -15.72
C GLU A 85 -27.06 17.95 -14.90
N LYS A 86 -26.23 16.92 -15.14
CA LYS A 86 -26.16 15.69 -14.35
C LYS A 86 -24.71 15.42 -13.97
N GLN A 87 -24.49 14.70 -12.87
CA GLN A 87 -23.15 14.24 -12.49
C GLN A 87 -22.97 12.78 -12.93
N ARG A 88 -21.85 12.47 -13.59
CA ARG A 88 -21.52 11.11 -14.04
C ARG A 88 -20.04 10.78 -13.83
N TRP A 89 -19.78 9.56 -13.40
CA TRP A 89 -18.43 9.01 -13.35
C TRP A 89 -17.98 8.61 -14.75
N GLN A 90 -16.76 9.01 -15.12
CA GLN A 90 -16.14 8.65 -16.39
C GLN A 90 -14.68 8.28 -16.19
N ILE A 91 -14.20 7.34 -17.01
CA ILE A 91 -12.77 7.03 -17.08
C ILE A 91 -12.08 8.18 -17.81
N ILE A 92 -11.18 8.87 -17.11
CA ILE A 92 -10.42 10.00 -17.67
C ILE A 92 -9.00 9.60 -18.08
N SER A 93 -8.47 8.52 -17.51
CA SER A 93 -7.18 7.97 -17.89
C SER A 93 -7.07 6.50 -17.51
N GLN A 94 -6.09 5.81 -18.10
CA GLN A 94 -5.81 4.41 -17.83
C GLN A 94 -4.31 4.21 -17.73
N VAL A 95 -3.88 3.51 -16.68
CA VAL A 95 -2.49 3.05 -16.52
C VAL A 95 -2.43 1.57 -16.84
N GLN A 96 -1.69 1.21 -17.88
CA GLN A 96 -1.46 -0.17 -18.28
C GLN A 96 -0.19 -0.70 -17.61
N THR A 97 -0.31 -1.79 -16.85
CA THR A 97 0.82 -2.54 -16.29
C THR A 97 1.23 -3.68 -17.21
N LEU A 98 2.44 -4.21 -17.01
CA LEU A 98 2.96 -5.33 -17.80
C LEU A 98 2.18 -6.62 -17.55
N PHE A 99 1.84 -6.86 -16.28
CA PHE A 99 1.16 -8.07 -15.84
C PHE A 99 -0.09 -7.74 -15.04
N GLN A 100 -0.82 -8.78 -14.63
CA GLN A 100 -1.97 -8.63 -13.75
C GLN A 100 -1.55 -7.94 -12.44
N ILE A 101 -2.31 -6.92 -12.06
CA ILE A 101 -2.09 -6.17 -10.83
C ILE A 101 -2.57 -7.04 -9.66
N SER A 102 -1.65 -7.31 -8.75
CA SER A 102 -1.87 -8.16 -7.57
C SER A 102 -2.13 -7.34 -6.30
N ARG A 103 -1.57 -6.14 -6.21
CA ARG A 103 -1.66 -5.30 -5.01
C ARG A 103 -1.45 -3.82 -5.33
N MET A 104 -2.02 -2.96 -4.50
CA MET A 104 -1.68 -1.53 -4.43
C MET A 104 -0.98 -1.21 -3.12
N SER A 105 -0.03 -0.27 -3.15
CA SER A 105 0.58 0.32 -1.96
C SER A 105 0.58 1.83 -2.08
N PHE A 106 0.34 2.51 -0.97
CA PHE A 106 0.16 3.96 -0.93
C PHE A 106 1.30 4.64 -0.19
N SER A 107 1.56 5.85 -0.64
CA SER A 107 2.38 6.82 0.06
C SER A 107 1.68 8.18 -0.01
N ASP A 108 2.31 9.22 0.52
CA ASP A 108 1.70 10.54 0.56
C ASP A 108 1.53 11.13 -0.84
N ASN A 109 2.44 10.82 -1.78
CA ASN A 109 2.45 11.40 -3.12
C ASN A 109 2.43 10.36 -4.26
N LEU A 110 2.59 9.07 -3.98
CA LEU A 110 2.60 8.01 -4.98
C LEU A 110 1.65 6.86 -4.63
N ILE A 111 1.16 6.22 -5.68
CA ILE A 111 0.51 4.92 -5.65
C ILE A 111 1.43 3.94 -6.38
N ALA A 112 1.80 2.83 -5.74
CA ALA A 112 2.46 1.72 -6.39
C ALA A 112 1.45 0.65 -6.77
N LEU A 113 1.43 0.29 -8.06
CA LEU A 113 0.70 -0.84 -8.60
C LEU A 113 1.68 -1.99 -8.76
N LEU A 114 1.53 -3.02 -7.93
CA LEU A 114 2.35 -4.22 -8.00
C LEU A 114 1.72 -5.23 -8.94
N SER A 115 2.39 -5.51 -10.04
CA SER A 115 2.04 -6.54 -11.00
C SER A 115 3.03 -7.71 -10.94
N LYS A 116 2.54 -8.94 -11.09
CA LYS A 116 3.37 -10.17 -11.04
C LYS A 116 3.20 -11.00 -12.30
N ASP A 117 4.28 -11.62 -12.75
CA ASP A 117 4.25 -12.70 -13.73
C ASP A 117 4.64 -14.02 -13.05
N SER A 118 3.65 -14.85 -12.75
CA SER A 118 3.88 -16.16 -12.14
C SER A 118 4.63 -17.13 -13.05
N SER A 119 4.59 -16.94 -14.38
CA SER A 119 5.27 -17.82 -15.33
C SER A 119 6.78 -17.54 -15.42
N ARG A 120 7.17 -16.27 -15.25
CA ARG A 120 8.58 -15.83 -15.30
C ARG A 120 9.22 -15.67 -13.93
N GLY A 121 8.41 -15.68 -12.87
CA GLY A 121 8.92 -15.42 -11.51
C GLY A 121 9.35 -13.97 -11.33
N GLU A 122 8.73 -13.03 -12.03
CA GLU A 122 9.12 -11.62 -12.03
C GLU A 122 8.00 -10.74 -11.45
N SER A 123 8.37 -9.55 -10.99
CA SER A 123 7.44 -8.52 -10.55
C SER A 123 7.78 -7.18 -11.16
N CYS A 124 6.75 -6.35 -11.29
CA CYS A 124 6.87 -5.01 -11.81
C CYS A 124 6.05 -4.06 -10.94
N VAL A 125 6.68 -2.96 -10.52
CA VAL A 125 6.04 -1.89 -9.77
C VAL A 125 5.81 -0.71 -10.70
N SER A 126 4.55 -0.40 -11.00
CA SER A 126 4.18 0.82 -11.73
C SER A 126 3.81 1.91 -10.74
N LEU A 127 4.52 3.03 -10.79
CA LEU A 127 4.34 4.18 -9.91
C LEU A 127 3.47 5.22 -10.59
N VAL A 128 2.43 5.64 -9.88
CA VAL A 128 1.45 6.63 -10.31
C VAL A 128 1.48 7.79 -9.34
N ASP A 129 1.49 9.03 -9.84
CA ASP A 129 1.33 10.19 -8.98
C ASP A 129 -0.04 10.18 -8.32
N ARG A 130 -0.09 10.36 -7.01
CA ARG A 130 -1.36 10.28 -6.27
C ARG A 130 -2.30 11.44 -6.63
N GLN A 131 -1.79 12.63 -6.91
CA GLN A 131 -2.64 13.80 -7.14
C GLN A 131 -3.17 13.84 -8.58
N SER A 132 -2.27 13.69 -9.56
CA SER A 132 -2.61 13.75 -10.98
C SER A 132 -3.11 12.42 -11.53
N LEU A 133 -2.85 11.31 -10.82
CA LEU A 133 -3.15 9.95 -11.27
C LEU A 133 -2.48 9.60 -12.61
N GLN A 134 -1.37 10.27 -12.91
CA GLN A 134 -0.57 9.98 -14.09
C GLN A 134 0.52 8.97 -13.76
N PHE A 135 0.77 8.07 -14.71
CA PHE A 135 1.91 7.18 -14.66
C PHE A 135 3.21 7.99 -14.61
N ARG A 136 4.10 7.61 -13.69
CA ARG A 136 5.43 8.22 -13.57
C ARG A 136 6.51 7.28 -14.06
N HIS A 137 6.51 6.04 -13.59
CA HIS A 137 7.60 5.13 -13.86
C HIS A 137 7.28 3.68 -13.58
N ARG A 138 8.16 2.79 -14.03
CA ARG A 138 8.09 1.36 -13.82
C ARG A 138 9.42 0.82 -13.31
N VAL A 139 9.37 0.00 -12.27
CA VAL A 139 10.53 -0.72 -11.73
C VAL A 139 10.34 -2.21 -11.94
N GLY A 140 11.24 -2.84 -12.68
CA GLY A 140 11.33 -4.30 -12.79
C GLY A 140 12.04 -4.89 -11.57
N ILE A 141 11.57 -6.04 -11.12
CA ILE A 141 12.13 -6.80 -10.01
C ILE A 141 12.19 -8.26 -10.43
N ASP A 142 13.40 -8.82 -10.51
CA ASP A 142 13.68 -10.20 -10.95
C ASP A 142 13.37 -11.23 -9.84
N ALA A 143 12.21 -11.07 -9.20
CA ALA A 143 11.65 -11.98 -8.21
C ALA A 143 10.15 -11.67 -7.99
N PRO A 144 9.32 -12.64 -7.61
CA PRO A 144 7.95 -12.37 -7.20
C PRO A 144 7.92 -11.56 -5.89
N VAL A 145 7.14 -10.49 -5.81
CA VAL A 145 7.09 -9.58 -4.64
C VAL A 145 5.79 -9.74 -3.84
N SER A 146 5.85 -10.11 -2.57
CA SER A 146 4.65 -10.26 -1.73
C SER A 146 4.12 -8.92 -1.20
N LYS A 147 5.01 -7.95 -0.93
CA LYS A 147 4.65 -6.68 -0.28
C LYS A 147 5.54 -5.53 -0.74
N LEU A 148 4.93 -4.35 -0.87
CA LEU A 148 5.60 -3.08 -1.08
C LEU A 148 5.29 -2.12 0.07
N VAL A 149 6.32 -1.46 0.59
CA VAL A 149 6.18 -0.46 1.66
C VAL A 149 7.03 0.76 1.32
N PHE A 150 6.39 1.92 1.23
CA PHE A 150 7.09 3.20 1.08
C PHE A 150 7.65 3.70 2.40
N ASP A 151 8.77 4.42 2.37
CA ASP A 151 9.21 5.17 3.54
C ASP A 151 8.30 6.39 3.76
N HIS A 152 8.42 7.02 4.94
CA HIS A 152 7.59 8.18 5.32
C HIS A 152 7.63 9.30 4.26
N ASN A 153 8.79 9.60 3.69
CA ASN A 153 8.94 10.72 2.75
C ASN A 153 8.72 10.32 1.28
N SER A 154 8.33 9.08 1.02
CA SER A 154 8.16 8.55 -0.34
C SER A 154 9.40 8.78 -1.22
N ARG A 155 10.58 8.61 -0.61
CA ARG A 155 11.90 8.64 -1.28
C ARG A 155 12.50 7.25 -1.43
N HIS A 156 12.02 6.28 -0.66
CA HIS A 156 12.41 4.89 -0.78
C HIS A 156 11.17 4.00 -0.75
N PHE A 157 11.30 2.81 -1.31
CA PHE A 157 10.38 1.73 -1.00
C PHE A 157 11.12 0.42 -0.82
N ALA A 158 10.60 -0.41 0.07
CA ALA A 158 11.03 -1.78 0.28
C ALA A 158 10.07 -2.73 -0.43
N ALA A 159 10.64 -3.67 -1.19
CA ALA A 159 9.95 -4.80 -1.79
C ALA A 159 10.34 -6.09 -1.07
N LEU A 160 9.38 -6.75 -0.43
CA LEU A 160 9.55 -8.07 0.16
C LEU A 160 9.24 -9.12 -0.91
N THR A 161 10.21 -9.96 -1.26
CA THR A 161 9.99 -11.06 -2.21
C THR A 161 9.23 -12.22 -1.57
N ASP A 162 8.63 -13.09 -2.38
CA ASP A 162 7.96 -14.30 -1.91
C ASP A 162 8.96 -15.30 -1.28
N GLU A 163 10.25 -15.20 -1.65
CA GLU A 163 11.37 -15.95 -1.05
C GLU A 163 11.88 -15.36 0.28
N GLY A 164 11.29 -14.25 0.73
CA GLY A 164 11.66 -13.60 1.97
C GLY A 164 12.96 -12.80 1.91
N ARG A 165 13.28 -12.20 0.75
CA ARG A 165 14.35 -11.18 0.59
C ARG A 165 13.74 -9.78 0.61
N VAL A 166 14.50 -8.75 1.02
CA VAL A 166 14.04 -7.35 0.97
C VAL A 166 14.93 -6.53 0.06
N GLN A 167 14.36 -5.96 -0.99
CA GLN A 167 15.06 -5.04 -1.89
C GLN A 167 14.58 -3.61 -1.65
N VAL A 168 15.51 -2.66 -1.52
CA VAL A 168 15.19 -1.25 -1.27
C VAL A 168 15.61 -0.39 -2.45
N PHE A 169 14.64 0.34 -2.97
CA PHE A 169 14.79 1.19 -4.14
C PHE A 169 14.73 2.65 -3.72
N LYS A 170 15.57 3.48 -4.32
CA LYS A 170 15.54 4.93 -4.12
C LYS A 170 14.78 5.58 -5.27
N LEU A 171 13.77 6.35 -4.91
CA LEU A 171 12.92 7.12 -5.80
C LEU A 171 13.63 8.46 -6.08
N ARG A 172 14.22 8.64 -7.27
CA ARG A 172 14.77 9.93 -7.73
C ARG A 172 13.81 10.57 -8.72
N LYS A 173 13.42 11.83 -8.49
CA LYS A 173 12.43 12.54 -9.32
C LYS A 173 12.88 12.74 -10.78
N GLU A 174 14.18 12.84 -11.03
CA GLU A 174 14.71 13.35 -12.31
C GLU A 174 15.40 12.29 -13.19
N THR A 175 16.02 11.26 -12.58
CA THR A 175 16.94 10.34 -13.30
C THR A 175 16.43 8.90 -13.39
N GLY A 176 15.17 8.64 -13.04
CA GLY A 176 14.65 7.29 -12.93
C GLY A 176 15.13 6.54 -11.68
N TYR A 177 14.63 5.33 -11.52
CA TYR A 177 14.67 4.57 -10.27
C TYR A 177 15.82 3.58 -10.32
N GLN A 178 16.74 3.73 -9.38
CA GLN A 178 17.89 2.83 -9.26
C GLN A 178 17.70 1.96 -8.03
N ALA A 179 17.98 0.66 -8.18
CA ALA A 179 18.17 -0.23 -7.05
C ALA A 179 19.22 0.42 -6.14
N HIS A 180 18.80 0.85 -4.96
CA HIS A 180 19.68 1.59 -4.07
C HIS A 180 20.47 0.62 -3.20
N TRP A 181 19.82 -0.48 -2.81
CA TRP A 181 20.38 -1.50 -1.96
C TRP A 181 19.53 -2.77 -1.99
N ALA A 182 20.17 -3.94 -1.96
CA ALA A 182 19.49 -5.20 -1.72
C ALA A 182 19.89 -5.69 -0.32
N LEU A 183 18.90 -5.88 0.55
CA LEU A 183 19.07 -6.53 1.84
C LEU A 183 18.74 -8.01 1.64
N ASP A 184 19.78 -8.80 1.36
CA ASP A 184 19.66 -10.25 1.17
C ASP A 184 19.62 -10.98 2.51
N LEU A 185 18.56 -10.72 3.29
CA LEU A 185 18.25 -11.52 4.46
C LEU A 185 17.39 -12.69 4.02
N LYS A 186 17.86 -13.91 4.25
CA LYS A 186 17.03 -15.10 4.06
C LYS A 186 15.99 -15.20 5.17
N GLY A 187 14.75 -15.51 4.81
CA GLY A 187 13.69 -15.78 5.80
C GLY A 187 13.07 -14.53 6.42
N VAL A 188 13.06 -13.39 5.71
CA VAL A 188 12.21 -12.26 6.09
C VAL A 188 10.75 -12.63 5.88
N ARG A 189 9.93 -12.35 6.90
CA ARG A 189 8.50 -12.66 6.90
C ARG A 189 7.63 -11.41 6.82
N ALA A 190 8.14 -10.26 7.26
CA ALA A 190 7.41 -9.01 7.17
C ALA A 190 8.37 -7.82 7.11
N VAL A 191 7.90 -6.75 6.46
CA VAL A 191 8.53 -5.44 6.44
C VAL A 191 7.47 -4.38 6.74
N GLU A 192 7.82 -3.40 7.55
CA GLU A 192 6.96 -2.26 7.94
C GLU A 192 7.76 -0.96 7.92
N ARG A 193 7.12 0.16 7.61
CA ARG A 193 7.77 1.47 7.68
C ARG A 193 7.74 2.02 9.10
N ASN A 194 8.79 2.77 9.45
CA ASN A 194 8.71 3.65 10.60
C ASN A 194 8.00 4.94 10.19
N GLU A 195 6.78 5.18 10.69
CA GLU A 195 6.04 6.42 10.40
C GLU A 195 6.60 7.63 11.16
N ALA A 196 7.41 7.41 12.19
CA ALA A 196 7.99 8.48 13.01
C ALA A 196 9.28 9.03 12.42
N VAL A 197 10.03 8.20 11.67
CA VAL A 197 11.37 8.53 11.18
C VAL A 197 11.52 8.11 9.73
N SER A 198 11.84 9.06 8.86
CA SER A 198 12.06 8.81 7.44
C SER A 198 13.25 7.89 7.18
N ASN A 199 13.24 7.24 6.01
CA ASN A 199 14.27 6.29 5.58
C ASN A 199 14.47 5.13 6.59
N GLN A 200 13.42 4.69 7.29
CA GLN A 200 13.52 3.56 8.22
C GLN A 200 12.46 2.48 7.96
N PHE A 201 12.91 1.23 7.95
CA PHE A 201 12.06 0.04 7.83
C PHE A 201 12.36 -0.94 8.96
N PHE A 202 11.30 -1.47 9.57
CA PHE A 202 11.35 -2.63 10.44
C PHE A 202 11.24 -3.90 9.60
N VAL A 203 12.11 -4.86 9.87
CA VAL A 203 12.17 -6.14 9.18
C VAL A 203 12.02 -7.24 10.22
N LEU A 204 11.00 -8.09 10.06
CA LEU A 204 10.84 -9.31 10.83
C LEU A 204 11.51 -10.47 10.09
N ALA A 205 12.57 -11.01 10.66
CA ALA A 205 13.31 -12.14 10.11
C ALA A 205 13.33 -13.33 11.08
N ASN A 206 13.80 -14.48 10.59
CA ASN A 206 14.27 -15.56 11.44
C ASN A 206 15.68 -15.22 11.94
N LYS A 207 16.04 -15.73 13.12
CA LYS A 207 17.43 -15.65 13.59
C LYS A 207 18.36 -16.40 12.62
N GLU A 208 19.52 -15.81 12.34
CA GLU A 208 20.54 -16.39 11.45
C GLU A 208 21.20 -17.66 12.03
N GLU A 209 21.23 -17.78 13.36
CA GLU A 209 21.76 -18.96 14.05
C GLU A 209 20.65 -20.01 14.21
N ARG A 210 21.01 -21.30 14.05
CA ARG A 210 20.19 -22.54 14.09
C ARG A 210 19.16 -22.68 15.24
N SER A 211 19.03 -21.68 16.10
CA SER A 211 17.96 -21.52 17.09
C SER A 211 16.64 -21.07 16.45
N GLN A 212 15.55 -21.74 16.82
CA GLN A 212 14.20 -21.26 16.51
C GLN A 212 13.97 -19.92 17.19
N GLY A 213 13.69 -18.87 16.40
CA GLY A 213 13.33 -17.57 16.97
C GLY A 213 13.13 -16.48 15.93
N SER A 214 12.25 -15.53 16.24
CA SER A 214 12.06 -14.31 15.45
C SER A 214 13.03 -13.23 15.91
N GLU A 215 13.42 -12.34 15.00
CA GLU A 215 14.05 -11.08 15.35
C GLU A 215 13.43 -9.94 14.53
N VAL A 216 13.36 -8.77 15.16
CA VAL A 216 12.94 -7.53 14.50
C VAL A 216 14.14 -6.63 14.37
N ARG A 217 14.48 -6.26 13.15
CA ARG A 217 15.63 -5.41 12.82
C ARG A 217 15.12 -4.07 12.31
N LEU A 218 15.62 -2.96 12.83
CA LEU A 218 15.38 -1.61 12.31
C LEU A 218 16.54 -1.21 11.41
N TYR A 219 16.24 -0.93 10.15
CA TYR A 219 17.19 -0.40 9.20
C TYR A 219 16.96 1.08 8.94
N GLN A 220 18.03 1.87 8.78
CA GLN A 220 18.05 3.26 8.35
C GLN A 220 18.99 3.45 7.15
N PHE A 221 18.42 3.78 5.99
CA PHE A 221 19.11 3.74 4.68
C PHE A 221 19.89 5.02 4.36
N SER A 222 20.43 5.68 5.37
CA SER A 222 21.27 6.88 5.24
C SER A 222 22.59 6.78 6.00
N ARG A 223 22.96 5.57 6.47
CA ARG A 223 24.13 5.32 7.32
C ARG A 223 25.00 4.21 6.75
N PRO A 224 26.31 4.19 7.02
CA PRO A 224 27.23 3.17 6.48
C PRO A 224 26.85 1.73 6.83
N LEU A 225 26.30 1.51 8.03
CA LEU A 225 25.97 0.17 8.52
C LEU A 225 24.51 -0.25 8.29
N ASN A 226 23.64 0.65 7.80
CA ASN A 226 22.19 0.51 7.56
C ASN A 226 21.34 -0.11 8.69
N LEU A 227 21.84 -0.99 9.55
CA LEU A 227 21.17 -1.57 10.72
C LEU A 227 21.35 -0.64 11.92
N VAL A 228 20.24 -0.27 12.55
CA VAL A 228 20.21 0.63 13.70
C VAL A 228 20.00 -0.14 14.99
N MET A 229 19.08 -1.10 14.99
CA MET A 229 18.69 -1.81 16.20
C MET A 229 18.17 -3.21 15.88
N ILE A 230 18.38 -4.14 16.81
CA ILE A 230 17.82 -5.48 16.79
C ILE A 230 17.02 -5.68 18.08
N TRP A 231 15.76 -6.09 17.96
CA TRP A 231 14.95 -6.58 19.07
C TRP A 231 14.75 -8.09 18.94
N ARG A 232 15.04 -8.79 20.04
CA ARG A 232 14.80 -10.22 20.19
C ARG A 232 13.57 -10.40 21.08
N PRO A 233 12.37 -10.56 20.49
CA PRO A 233 11.14 -10.76 21.25
C PRO A 233 11.24 -12.03 22.11
N LEU A 234 10.57 -12.01 23.26
CA LEU A 234 10.52 -13.15 24.19
C LEU A 234 9.67 -14.32 23.67
N PHE A 235 8.98 -14.11 22.55
CA PHE A 235 8.12 -15.09 21.90
C PHE A 235 8.33 -15.07 20.39
N GLU A 236 7.86 -16.12 19.72
CA GLU A 236 7.85 -16.19 18.26
C GLU A 236 6.87 -15.16 17.67
N VAL A 237 7.41 -14.08 17.12
CA VAL A 237 6.63 -13.07 16.40
C VAL A 237 6.23 -13.60 15.03
N ARG A 238 4.93 -13.49 14.72
CA ARG A 238 4.34 -13.87 13.42
C ARG A 238 4.06 -12.66 12.55
N GLN A 239 3.71 -11.54 13.17
CA GLN A 239 3.37 -10.30 12.48
C GLN A 239 3.93 -9.11 13.25
N ILE A 240 4.35 -8.10 12.49
CA ILE A 240 4.66 -6.77 13.01
C ILE A 240 3.76 -5.76 12.31
N ARG A 241 3.39 -4.68 13.02
CA ARG A 241 2.62 -3.57 12.46
C ARG A 241 3.02 -2.26 13.12
N PHE A 242 3.20 -1.21 12.34
CA PHE A 242 3.40 0.12 12.90
C PHE A 242 2.03 0.74 13.24
N VAL A 243 1.88 1.28 14.45
CA VAL A 243 0.64 1.87 14.93
C VAL A 243 0.89 3.30 15.38
N THR A 244 0.07 4.22 14.88
CA THR A 244 0.01 5.61 15.36
C THR A 244 -1.35 5.83 16.01
N LEU A 245 -1.36 6.12 17.31
CA LEU A 245 -2.55 6.57 18.04
C LEU A 245 -2.51 8.09 18.14
N THR A 246 -3.62 8.74 17.80
CA THR A 246 -3.83 10.18 17.99
C THR A 246 -4.82 10.36 19.13
N GLY A 247 -4.42 11.08 20.19
CA GLY A 247 -5.35 11.42 21.26
C GLY A 247 -6.36 12.47 20.81
N GLU A 248 -7.60 12.38 21.29
CA GLU A 248 -8.62 13.41 21.12
C GLU A 248 -8.36 14.59 22.08
N GLY A 249 -8.41 15.83 21.58
CA GLY A 249 -8.27 17.05 22.37
C GLY A 249 -7.26 18.08 21.83
N SER A 250 -7.20 19.25 22.48
CA SER A 250 -6.43 20.44 22.05
C SER A 250 -4.90 20.27 22.06
N ARG A 251 -4.39 19.20 22.66
CA ARG A 251 -2.98 18.79 22.56
C ARG A 251 -2.93 17.41 21.92
N GLN A 252 -2.90 17.36 20.58
CA GLN A 252 -2.78 16.12 19.79
C GLN A 252 -1.48 15.37 20.15
N ARG A 253 -1.50 14.57 21.21
CA ARG A 253 -0.41 13.66 21.54
C ARG A 253 -0.50 12.49 20.57
N LYS A 254 0.55 12.33 19.77
CA LYS A 254 0.73 11.15 18.92
C LYS A 254 1.56 10.14 19.70
N VAL A 255 1.07 8.91 19.80
CA VAL A 255 1.82 7.79 20.36
C VAL A 255 2.09 6.81 19.23
N GLN A 256 3.37 6.52 18.99
CA GLN A 256 3.81 5.70 17.88
C GLN A 256 4.60 4.50 18.39
N PHE A 257 4.21 3.31 17.96
CA PHE A 257 4.87 2.07 18.37
C PHE A 257 4.78 1.00 17.29
N LEU A 258 5.76 0.11 17.27
CA LEU A 258 5.68 -1.16 16.58
C LEU A 258 4.95 -2.17 17.46
N LEU A 259 3.84 -2.71 16.97
CA LEU A 259 3.11 -3.82 17.56
C LEU A 259 3.63 -5.13 16.99
N MET A 260 4.08 -6.03 17.86
CA MET A 260 4.46 -7.40 17.52
C MET A 260 3.39 -8.35 18.01
N VAL A 261 2.96 -9.29 17.16
CA VAL A 261 1.88 -10.24 17.46
C VAL A 261 2.36 -11.66 17.23
N ASN A 262 2.05 -12.57 18.15
CA ASN A 262 2.36 -14.00 18.01
C ASN A 262 1.14 -14.83 17.57
N LYS A 263 1.36 -16.15 17.39
CA LYS A 263 0.32 -17.09 16.99
C LYS A 263 -0.87 -17.17 17.96
N ASN A 264 -0.65 -16.86 19.25
CA ASN A 264 -1.65 -16.88 20.30
C ASN A 264 -2.30 -15.50 20.52
N LYS A 265 -2.10 -14.54 19.59
CA LYS A 265 -2.56 -13.15 19.69
C LYS A 265 -2.00 -12.37 20.89
N GLN A 266 -0.94 -12.86 21.55
CA GLN A 266 -0.21 -12.08 22.53
C GLN A 266 0.56 -10.97 21.81
N THR A 267 0.62 -9.80 22.44
CA THR A 267 1.19 -8.61 21.83
C THR A 267 2.33 -8.02 22.65
N GLN A 268 3.30 -7.44 21.97
CA GLN A 268 4.36 -6.63 22.59
C GLN A 268 4.50 -5.33 21.80
N LYS A 269 4.67 -4.22 22.50
CA LYS A 269 4.82 -2.89 21.92
C LYS A 269 6.25 -2.39 22.07
N ILE A 270 6.82 -1.86 21.00
CA ILE A 270 8.10 -1.15 21.01
C ILE A 270 7.80 0.30 20.66
N TYR A 271 8.02 1.22 21.60
CA TYR A 271 7.77 2.64 21.38
C TYR A 271 8.89 3.25 20.54
N CYS A 272 8.50 3.91 19.45
CA CYS A 272 9.42 4.42 18.44
C CYS A 272 9.39 5.96 18.47
N GLY A 273 10.23 6.58 19.30
CA GLY A 273 10.61 7.98 19.10
C GLY A 273 9.73 9.08 19.72
N ILE A 274 8.81 8.78 20.63
CA ILE A 274 8.15 9.83 21.46
C ILE A 274 8.28 9.39 22.91
N LYS A 275 8.69 10.31 23.81
CA LYS A 275 8.76 10.07 25.26
C LYS A 275 7.53 9.26 25.68
N ARG A 276 7.75 8.19 26.48
CA ARG A 276 6.64 7.43 27.06
C ARG A 276 5.63 8.44 27.62
N PRO A 277 4.33 8.28 27.35
CA PRO A 277 3.34 8.98 28.16
C PRO A 277 3.61 8.55 29.60
N GLU A 278 3.98 9.53 30.44
CA GLU A 278 3.87 9.39 31.90
C GLU A 278 2.41 9.18 32.28
#